data_AF-A0A4Y2TSL3-F1
#
_entry.id   AF-A0A4Y2TSL3-F1
#
_cell.length_a   1.000
_cell.length_b   1.000
_cell.length_c   1.000
_cell.angle_alpha   90.00
_cell.angle_beta   90.00
_cell.angle_gamma   90.00
#
_symmetry.space_group_name_H-M   'P 1'
#
loop_
_entity.id
_entity.type
_entity.pdbx_description
1 polymer ?
#
loop_
_entity_poly.entity_id
_entity_poly.type
_entity_poly.pdbx_seq_one_letter_code
_entity_poly.pdbx_strand_id
1 'polypeptide(L)'
;MKLNATDKEALLDICLFIVTIYVKPWLQWILAVKASYKDLCFLKSLKAYEKVNESISKAALQKFSQHLWYFTDEIAVLALFDDVDEEIKLKLVANLHREIFSTHEKRYIPSKEELCGSLYGEFDTLIL
;
A
#
# COMPACT_ATOMS: atom_id res chain seq x y z
N MET A 1 39.80 1.62 1.72
CA MET A 1 38.86 0.56 2.14
C MET A 1 38.71 -0.42 0.99
N LYS A 2 39.12 -1.68 1.14
CA LYS A 2 38.96 -2.73 0.11
C LYS A 2 37.70 -3.53 0.45
N LEU A 3 36.70 -3.58 -0.45
CA LEU A 3 35.55 -4.47 -0.27
C LEU A 3 36.02 -5.92 -0.33
N ASN A 4 35.57 -6.72 0.64
CA ASN A 4 35.77 -8.16 0.61
C ASN A 4 34.80 -8.81 -0.41
N ALA A 5 34.93 -10.12 -0.65
CA ALA A 5 34.07 -10.81 -1.61
C ALA A 5 32.59 -10.79 -1.21
N THR A 6 32.30 -10.98 0.09
CA THR A 6 30.94 -10.93 0.64
C THR A 6 30.28 -9.57 0.47
N ASP A 7 31.02 -8.48 0.69
CA ASP A 7 30.50 -7.12 0.50
C ASP A 7 30.12 -6.87 -0.96
N LYS A 8 30.87 -7.45 -1.91
CA LYS A 8 30.58 -7.33 -3.34
C LYS A 8 29.31 -8.08 -3.72
N GLU A 9 29.12 -9.30 -3.22
CA GLU A 9 27.90 -10.07 -3.47
C GLU A 9 26.67 -9.37 -2.87
N ALA A 10 26.76 -8.88 -1.63
CA ALA A 10 25.68 -8.12 -1.01
C ALA A 10 25.34 -6.84 -1.80
N LEU A 11 26.37 -6.15 -2.34
CA LEU A 11 26.15 -5.00 -3.20
C LEU A 11 25.44 -5.39 -4.51
N LEU A 12 25.83 -6.51 -5.13
CA LEU A 12 25.18 -7.01 -6.33
C LEU A 12 23.70 -7.35 -6.08
N ASP A 13 23.39 -7.99 -4.96
CA ASP A 13 22.00 -8.28 -4.56
C ASP A 13 21.16 -7.01 -4.42
N ILE A 14 21.71 -5.97 -3.79
CA ILE A 14 21.04 -4.67 -3.65
C ILE A 14 20.88 -3.99 -5.02
N CYS A 15 21.91 -4.01 -5.87
CA CYS A 15 21.83 -3.46 -7.23
C CYS A 15 20.74 -4.17 -8.05
N LEU A 16 20.65 -5.50 -7.96
CA LEU A 16 19.64 -6.29 -8.65
C LEU A 16 18.25 -5.92 -8.15
N PHE A 17 18.06 -5.82 -6.83
CA PHE A 17 16.81 -5.37 -6.23
C PHE A 17 16.41 -3.98 -6.73
N ILE A 18 17.34 -3.02 -6.73
CA ILE A 18 17.05 -1.65 -7.18
C ILE A 18 16.56 -1.65 -8.63
N VAL A 19 17.32 -2.28 -9.53
CA VAL A 19 17.05 -2.25 -10.97
C VAL A 19 15.78 -3.03 -11.32
N THR A 20 15.53 -4.17 -10.68
CA THR A 20 14.42 -5.06 -11.05
C THR A 20 13.13 -4.76 -10.32
N ILE A 21 13.20 -4.28 -9.07
CA ILE A 21 12.04 -4.11 -8.20
C ILE A 21 11.75 -2.64 -7.88
N TYR A 22 12.75 -1.83 -7.55
CA TYR A 22 12.51 -0.50 -6.98
C TYR A 22 12.35 0.63 -8.01
N VAL A 23 13.14 0.62 -9.09
CA VAL A 23 13.18 1.73 -10.07
C VAL A 23 11.81 1.99 -10.71
N LYS A 24 11.07 0.94 -11.09
CA LYS A 24 9.78 1.08 -11.77
C LYS A 24 8.71 1.75 -10.87
N PRO A 25 8.42 1.25 -9.65
CA PRO A 25 7.54 1.94 -8.71
C PRO A 25 7.98 3.37 -8.40
N TRP A 26 9.28 3.59 -8.19
CA TRP A 26 9.84 4.91 -7.88
C TRP A 26 9.49 5.96 -8.93
N LEU A 27 9.57 5.61 -10.22
CA LEU A 27 9.17 6.50 -11.32
C LEU A 27 7.64 6.70 -11.41
N GLN A 28 6.85 5.73 -10.99
CA GLN A 28 5.38 5.77 -11.07
C GLN A 28 4.73 6.56 -9.93
N TRP A 29 5.41 6.69 -8.78
CA TRP A 29 4.92 7.43 -7.61
C TRP A 29 4.80 8.94 -7.80
N ILE A 30 5.24 9.49 -8.93
CA ILE A 30 5.00 10.89 -9.30
C ILE A 30 3.49 11.17 -9.46
N LEU A 31 2.68 10.15 -9.77
CA LEU A 31 1.24 10.29 -9.95
C LEU A 31 0.48 9.98 -8.64
N ALA A 32 0.22 11.02 -7.84
CA ALA A 32 -0.49 10.90 -6.57
C ALA A 32 -1.85 10.17 -6.68
N VAL A 33 -2.59 10.40 -7.77
CA VAL A 33 -3.91 9.78 -8.00
C VAL A 33 -3.85 8.25 -8.05
N LYS A 34 -2.72 7.68 -8.48
CA LYS A 34 -2.53 6.22 -8.60
C LYS A 34 -1.65 5.66 -7.47
N ALA A 35 -1.23 6.50 -6.52
CA ALA A 35 -0.22 6.13 -5.54
C ALA A 35 -0.61 4.88 -4.75
N SER A 36 -1.85 4.82 -4.25
CA SER A 36 -2.35 3.69 -3.48
C SER A 36 -2.32 2.37 -4.26
N TYR A 37 -2.80 2.35 -5.49
CA TYR A 37 -2.73 1.16 -6.34
C TYR A 37 -1.28 0.75 -6.68
N LYS A 38 -0.41 1.73 -6.95
CA LYS A 38 1.02 1.47 -7.21
C LYS A 38 1.75 0.91 -6.00
N ASP A 39 1.41 1.37 -4.80
CA ASP A 39 1.94 0.83 -3.56
C ASP A 39 1.54 -0.63 -3.36
N LEU A 40 0.28 -0.98 -3.59
CA LEU A 40 -0.18 -2.38 -3.55
C LEU A 40 0.56 -3.26 -4.57
N CYS A 41 0.72 -2.76 -5.80
CA CYS A 41 1.47 -3.46 -6.85
C CYS A 41 2.93 -3.68 -6.45
N PHE A 42 3.53 -2.69 -5.81
CA PHE A 42 4.89 -2.77 -5.32
C PHE A 42 5.02 -3.81 -4.19
N LEU A 43 4.13 -3.80 -3.19
CA LEU A 43 4.11 -4.82 -2.13
C LEU A 43 3.94 -6.23 -2.70
N LYS A 44 3.06 -6.41 -3.70
CA LYS A 44 2.89 -7.69 -4.40
C LYS A 44 4.18 -8.14 -5.10
N SER A 45 4.87 -7.20 -5.74
CA SER A 45 6.15 -7.45 -6.41
C SER A 45 7.24 -7.84 -5.40
N LEU A 46 7.31 -7.15 -4.26
CA LEU A 46 8.21 -7.50 -3.15
C LEU A 46 7.92 -8.91 -2.63
N LYS A 47 6.65 -9.26 -2.43
CA LYS A 47 6.25 -10.60 -1.98
C LYS A 47 6.65 -11.68 -2.99
N ALA A 48 6.53 -11.41 -4.29
CA ALA A 48 7.00 -12.33 -5.32
C ALA A 48 8.54 -12.46 -5.33
N TYR A 49 9.26 -11.36 -5.07
CA TYR A 49 10.72 -11.30 -5.00
C TYR A 49 11.31 -12.09 -3.82
N GLU A 50 10.50 -12.49 -2.84
CA GLU A 50 10.91 -13.39 -1.76
C GLU A 50 11.51 -14.71 -2.30
N LYS A 51 11.05 -15.16 -3.48
CA LYS A 51 11.59 -16.34 -4.18
C LYS A 51 13.00 -16.14 -4.74
N VAL A 52 13.44 -14.89 -4.92
CA VAL A 52 14.75 -14.52 -5.46
C VAL A 52 15.70 -14.18 -4.32
N ASN A 53 15.29 -13.29 -3.42
CA ASN A 53 16.06 -12.93 -2.23
C ASN A 53 15.10 -12.62 -1.07
N GLU A 54 14.89 -13.62 -0.21
CA GLU A 54 13.98 -13.55 0.94
C GLU A 54 14.37 -12.44 1.92
N SER A 55 15.67 -12.30 2.21
CA SER A 55 16.17 -11.32 3.18
C SER A 55 15.86 -9.89 2.74
N ILE A 56 16.21 -9.55 1.49
CA ILE A 56 15.94 -8.21 0.93
C ILE A 56 14.44 -7.98 0.80
N SER A 57 13.68 -8.98 0.32
CA SER A 57 12.21 -8.88 0.21
C SER A 57 11.57 -8.56 1.55
N LYS A 58 11.90 -9.30 2.62
CA LYS A 58 11.35 -9.09 3.96
C LYS A 58 11.76 -7.76 4.55
N ALA A 59 13.03 -7.37 4.42
CA ALA A 59 13.53 -6.09 4.89
C ALA A 59 12.83 -4.91 4.18
N ALA A 60 12.66 -5.00 2.86
CA ALA A 60 11.95 -4.01 2.07
C ALA A 60 10.46 -3.96 2.43
N LEU A 61 9.77 -5.10 2.53
CA LEU A 61 8.37 -5.16 2.95
C LEU A 61 8.18 -4.48 4.31
N GLN A 62 9.00 -4.82 5.30
CA GLN A 62 8.94 -4.19 6.62
C GLN A 62 9.11 -2.68 6.53
N LYS A 63 10.09 -2.20 5.73
CA LYS A 63 10.36 -0.78 5.60
C LYS A 63 9.22 -0.04 4.89
N PHE A 64 8.72 -0.58 3.78
CA PHE A 64 7.71 0.08 2.97
C PHE A 64 6.30 -0.01 3.55
N SER A 65 5.98 -1.03 4.34
CA SER A 65 4.72 -1.04 5.10
C SER A 65 4.62 0.11 6.09
N GLN A 66 5.74 0.60 6.65
CA GLN A 66 5.75 1.78 7.51
C GLN A 66 5.49 3.09 6.74
N HIS A 67 5.64 3.08 5.41
CA HIS A 67 5.39 4.24 4.56
C HIS A 67 3.92 4.34 4.09
N LEU A 68 3.08 3.37 4.46
CA LEU A 68 1.65 3.32 4.14
C LEU A 68 0.77 4.00 5.21
N TRP A 69 1.31 4.97 5.95
CA TRP A 69 0.57 5.69 7.01
C TRP A 69 -0.70 6.38 6.50
N TYR A 70 -0.75 6.70 5.20
CA TYR A 70 -1.89 7.32 4.55
C TYR A 70 -2.90 6.30 4.01
N PHE A 71 -2.60 5.01 4.06
CA PHE A 71 -3.37 3.96 3.41
C PHE A 71 -4.53 3.48 4.31
N THR A 72 -5.67 4.17 4.24
CA THR A 72 -6.90 3.81 4.96
C THR A 72 -7.73 2.77 4.21
N ASP A 73 -8.75 2.22 4.85
CA ASP A 73 -9.69 1.27 4.22
C ASP A 73 -10.38 1.88 2.99
N GLU A 74 -10.75 3.15 3.04
CA GLU A 74 -11.33 3.86 1.90
C GLU A 74 -10.34 3.97 0.75
N ILE A 75 -9.07 4.25 1.04
CA ILE A 75 -8.01 4.34 0.04
C ILE A 75 -7.72 2.95 -0.55
N ALA A 76 -7.81 1.88 0.25
CA ALA A 76 -7.70 0.52 -0.21
C ALA A 76 -8.82 0.19 -1.22
N VAL A 77 -10.07 0.55 -0.89
CA VAL A 77 -11.23 0.37 -1.78
C VAL A 77 -11.05 1.18 -3.07
N LEU A 78 -10.64 2.44 -2.97
CA LEU A 78 -10.38 3.29 -4.13
C LEU A 78 -9.25 2.73 -5.02
N ALA A 79 -8.18 2.20 -4.42
CA ALA A 79 -7.08 1.58 -5.15
C ALA A 79 -7.54 0.36 -5.97
N LEU A 80 -8.54 -0.38 -5.49
CA LEU A 80 -9.10 -1.50 -6.24
C LEU A 80 -9.77 -1.03 -7.53
N PHE A 81 -10.32 0.19 -7.59
CA PHE A 81 -10.90 0.71 -8.82
C PHE A 81 -9.86 1.01 -9.90
N ASP A 82 -8.57 1.17 -9.59
CA ASP A 82 -7.59 1.55 -10.63
C ASP A 82 -7.28 0.42 -11.63
N ASP A 83 -7.56 -0.85 -11.30
CA ASP A 83 -7.19 -2.04 -12.09
C ASP A 83 -8.37 -2.83 -12.65
N VAL A 84 -9.58 -2.27 -12.58
CA VAL A 84 -10.79 -2.92 -13.09
C VAL A 84 -11.31 -2.26 -14.33
N ASP A 85 -11.82 -3.10 -15.23
CA ASP A 85 -12.52 -2.66 -16.43
C ASP A 85 -13.75 -1.84 -16.07
N GLU A 86 -14.11 -0.93 -16.98
CA GLU A 86 -15.22 0.00 -16.80
C GLU A 86 -16.54 -0.73 -16.49
N GLU A 87 -16.79 -1.89 -17.10
CA GLU A 87 -17.96 -2.71 -16.80
C GLU A 87 -17.98 -3.19 -15.33
N ILE A 88 -16.84 -3.59 -14.79
CA ILE A 88 -16.73 -4.06 -13.40
C ILE A 88 -16.88 -2.87 -12.44
N LYS A 89 -16.32 -1.70 -12.79
CA LYS A 89 -16.51 -0.46 -12.04
C LYS A 89 -17.99 -0.10 -11.93
N LEU A 90 -18.72 -0.14 -13.05
CA LEU A 90 -20.16 0.12 -13.09
C LEU A 90 -20.95 -0.87 -12.23
N LYS A 91 -20.59 -2.17 -12.26
CA LYS A 91 -21.20 -3.19 -11.40
C LYS A 91 -20.91 -2.95 -9.91
N LEU A 92 -19.68 -2.55 -9.57
CA LEU A 92 -19.31 -2.24 -8.18
C LEU A 92 -20.12 -1.05 -7.65
N VAL A 93 -20.23 0.03 -8.43
CA VAL A 93 -21.04 1.21 -8.10
C VAL A 93 -22.52 0.86 -7.95
N ALA A 94 -23.07 0.05 -8.86
CA ALA A 94 -24.46 -0.39 -8.78
C ALA A 94 -24.76 -1.23 -7.53
N ASN A 95 -23.82 -2.09 -7.11
CA ASN A 95 -23.96 -2.90 -5.91
C ASN A 95 -23.77 -2.07 -4.63
N LEU A 96 -22.83 -1.12 -4.64
CA LEU A 96 -22.63 -0.19 -3.52
C LEU A 96 -23.89 0.64 -3.25
N HIS A 97 -24.53 1.19 -4.30
CA HIS A 97 -25.80 1.89 -4.16
C HIS A 97 -26.88 0.99 -3.55
N ARG A 98 -26.97 -0.28 -3.97
CA ARG A 98 -27.97 -1.22 -3.48
C ARG A 98 -27.83 -1.49 -1.97
N GLU A 99 -26.61 -1.61 -1.47
CA GLU A 99 -26.38 -1.78 -0.02
C GLU A 99 -26.74 -0.51 0.75
N ILE A 100 -26.32 0.66 0.27
CA ILE A 100 -26.65 1.98 0.87
C ILE A 100 -28.16 2.22 0.96
N PHE A 101 -28.95 1.70 0.03
CA PHE A 101 -30.42 1.81 0.06
C PHE A 101 -31.11 0.68 0.85
N SER A 102 -30.41 -0.41 1.18
CA SER A 102 -30.98 -1.54 1.94
C SER A 102 -30.82 -1.35 3.45
N THR A 103 -29.73 -0.74 3.89
CA THR A 103 -29.58 -0.22 5.25
C THR A 103 -30.21 1.17 5.28
N HIS A 104 -31.31 1.36 6.02
CA HIS A 104 -31.79 2.71 6.32
C HIS A 104 -30.80 3.38 7.27
N GLU A 105 -29.67 3.89 6.76
CA GLU A 105 -28.69 4.54 7.61
C GLU A 105 -28.53 6.03 7.35
N LYS A 106 -28.78 6.75 8.45
CA LYS A 106 -28.38 8.11 8.70
C LYS A 106 -26.92 8.23 8.27
N ARG A 107 -26.67 9.13 7.31
CA ARG A 107 -25.36 9.67 6.97
C ARG A 107 -24.47 9.68 8.21
N TYR A 108 -23.37 8.93 8.21
CA TYR A 108 -22.38 9.06 9.28
C TYR A 108 -21.86 10.50 9.24
N ILE A 109 -22.29 11.30 10.21
CA ILE A 109 -21.82 12.66 10.42
C ILE A 109 -20.92 12.54 11.65
N PRO A 110 -19.59 12.59 11.47
CA PRO A 110 -18.67 12.58 12.60
C PRO A 110 -19.05 13.71 13.56
N SER A 111 -19.14 13.40 14.83
CA SER A 111 -19.30 14.40 15.88
C SER A 111 -18.07 15.32 15.92
N LYS A 112 -18.25 16.53 16.46
CA LYS A 112 -17.16 17.51 16.56
C LYS A 112 -16.05 17.00 17.47
N GLU A 113 -16.40 16.11 18.40
CA GLU A 113 -15.50 15.41 19.31
C GLU A 113 -14.68 14.31 18.59
N GLU A 114 -15.27 13.52 17.70
CA GLU A 114 -14.53 12.52 16.88
C GLU A 114 -13.52 13.16 15.92
N LEU A 115 -13.87 14.33 15.36
CA LEU A 115 -12.97 15.12 14.50
C LEU A 115 -11.77 15.72 15.28
N CYS A 116 -11.91 15.88 16.60
CA CYS A 116 -10.90 16.52 17.44
C CYS A 116 -10.09 15.50 18.27
N GLY A 117 -10.66 14.32 18.55
CA GLY A 117 -10.13 13.34 19.51
C GLY A 117 -9.28 12.19 18.94
N SER A 118 -9.31 11.93 17.63
CA SER A 118 -8.69 10.71 17.07
C SER A 118 -7.27 10.88 16.52
N LEU A 119 -6.71 12.09 16.48
CA LEU A 119 -5.34 12.28 15.97
C LEU A 119 -4.24 11.71 16.89
N TYR A 120 -4.55 11.30 18.12
CA TYR A 120 -3.51 10.85 19.07
C TYR A 120 -3.87 9.64 19.98
N GLY A 121 -5.06 9.05 19.88
CA GLY A 121 -5.54 8.12 20.93
C GLY A 121 -5.47 6.61 20.65
N GLU A 122 -5.50 6.16 19.39
CA GLU A 122 -5.78 4.73 19.10
C GLU A 122 -4.59 3.91 18.58
N PHE A 123 -3.43 4.52 18.33
CA PHE A 123 -2.24 3.77 17.93
C PHE A 123 -1.48 3.12 19.10
N ASP A 124 -1.77 3.50 20.35
CA ASP A 124 -1.01 3.02 21.52
C ASP A 124 -1.55 1.71 22.15
N THR A 125 -2.69 1.18 21.70
CA THR A 125 -3.29 -0.02 22.34
C THR A 125 -3.13 -1.33 21.55
N LEU A 126 -2.51 -1.30 20.36
CA LEU A 126 -2.32 -2.49 19.52
C LEU A 126 -0.85 -2.90 19.34
N ILE A 127 0.06 -2.30 20.10
CA ILE A 127 1.44 -2.80 20.27
C ILE A 127 1.68 -3.08 21.75
N LEU A 128 1.17 -4.22 22.24
CA LEU A 128 1.76 -5.01 23.31
C LEU A 128 1.55 -6.50 23.02
#